data_AF-A0A2S0QZ65-F1
#
_entry.id   AF-A0A2S0QZ65-F1
#
_cell.length_a   1.000
_cell.length_b   1.000
_cell.length_c   1.000
_cell.angle_alpha   90.00
_cell.angle_beta   90.00
_cell.angle_gamma   90.00
#
_symmetry.space_group_name_H-M   'P 1'
#
loop_
_entity.id
_entity.type
_entity.pdbx_description
1 polymer ?
#
loop_
_entity_poly.entity_id
_entity_poly.type
_entity_poly.pdbx_seq_one_letter_code
_entity_poly.pdbx_strand_id
1 'polypeptide(L)'
;MRALGILWFFAGHALASNIIPLELIFEHRNHLPLAGLCLVGADILSTIFRTPETFSRSGFIAVGSTLTVIILAVALVTIYRAYQWGDGMRLAQYHANIAPDSARAWIDLCNRYYELSKGQPDHPMLQKAIDTCTIGHALGYDAISQTNVVIYKAVQGTLTPADWENLLERLKTVTITPGTKQIIWSLVSNSTGQTQLQLDPDRVAEAIKVITSRTTFSAHDYLNIAYFIHNYTTHPEQAIEYMRDVIRVGKIDDPAVLQMFTDLKESSYDEWINELQAYARTQGKFISAAP
;
A
#
# COMPACT_ATOMS: atom_id res chain seq x y z
N MET A 1 -29.34 -28.84 14.59
CA MET A 1 -28.30 -28.14 13.80
C MET A 1 -27.70 -26.94 14.52
N ARG A 2 -28.34 -26.41 15.59
CA ARG A 2 -27.84 -25.27 16.38
C ARG A 2 -26.41 -25.40 16.92
N ALA A 3 -26.10 -26.49 17.61
CA ALA A 3 -24.76 -26.70 18.19
C ALA A 3 -23.67 -26.71 17.11
N LEU A 4 -23.94 -27.31 15.94
CA LEU A 4 -23.03 -27.32 14.80
C LEU A 4 -22.83 -25.91 14.23
N GLY A 5 -23.90 -25.13 14.03
CA GLY A 5 -23.80 -23.77 13.51
C GLY A 5 -23.05 -22.82 14.45
N ILE A 6 -23.25 -22.96 15.76
CA ILE A 6 -22.50 -22.21 16.79
C ILE A 6 -21.02 -22.62 16.76
N LEU A 7 -20.72 -23.92 16.78
CA LEU A 7 -19.35 -24.43 16.68
C LEU A 7 -18.67 -23.94 15.40
N TRP A 8 -19.36 -23.99 14.26
CA TRP A 8 -18.85 -23.55 12.96
C TRP A 8 -18.49 -22.07 12.94
N PHE A 9 -19.37 -21.22 13.49
CA PHE A 9 -19.13 -19.78 13.57
C PHE A 9 -17.87 -19.47 14.38
N PHE A 10 -17.73 -20.07 15.56
CA PHE A 10 -16.57 -19.83 16.43
C PHE A 10 -15.29 -20.51 15.93
N ALA A 11 -15.38 -21.71 15.36
CA ALA A 11 -14.23 -22.41 14.78
C ALA A 11 -13.68 -21.66 13.55
N GLY A 12 -14.55 -21.14 12.69
CA GLY A 12 -14.14 -20.32 11.55
C GLY A 12 -13.45 -19.02 11.96
N HIS A 13 -13.94 -18.35 13.02
CA HIS A 13 -13.27 -17.17 13.58
C HIS A 13 -11.96 -17.50 14.30
N ALA A 14 -11.88 -18.66 14.97
CA ALA A 14 -10.63 -19.13 15.59
C ALA A 14 -9.54 -19.38 14.54
N LEU A 15 -9.89 -19.95 13.38
CA LEU A 15 -8.98 -20.10 12.24
C LEU A 15 -8.56 -18.76 11.63
N ALA A 16 -9.46 -17.78 11.62
CA ALA A 16 -9.22 -16.45 11.06
C ALA A 16 -8.50 -15.48 12.02
N SER A 17 -8.45 -15.80 13.32
CA SER A 17 -7.72 -15.09 14.37
C SER A 17 -6.23 -15.47 14.34
N ASN A 18 -5.58 -15.28 13.19
CA ASN A 18 -4.14 -15.46 13.13
C ASN A 18 -3.44 -14.27 13.81
N ILE A 19 -2.40 -14.59 14.57
CA ILE A 19 -1.50 -13.70 15.33
C ILE A 19 -0.78 -12.67 14.44
N ILE A 20 -0.85 -12.83 13.11
CA ILE A 20 -0.24 -11.93 12.13
C ILE A 20 -1.34 -11.00 11.56
N PRO A 21 -1.27 -9.68 11.83
CA PRO A 21 -2.17 -8.72 11.21
C PRO A 21 -1.88 -8.62 9.71
N LEU A 22 -2.67 -9.32 8.89
CA LEU A 22 -2.67 -9.15 7.44
C LEU A 22 -3.56 -7.95 7.09
N GLU A 23 -2.98 -6.91 6.48
CA GLU A 23 -3.59 -5.60 6.30
C GLU A 23 -4.73 -5.48 5.26
N LEU A 24 -5.10 -6.56 4.55
CA LEU A 24 -5.93 -6.42 3.32
C LEU A 24 -7.21 -7.26 3.23
N ILE A 25 -7.49 -8.17 4.16
CA ILE A 25 -8.61 -9.12 3.99
C ILE A 25 -9.31 -9.30 5.34
N PHE A 26 -10.02 -8.27 5.80
CA PHE A 26 -10.87 -8.39 7.00
C PHE A 26 -12.29 -8.84 6.66
N GLU A 27 -12.88 -8.32 5.58
CA GLU A 27 -14.27 -8.63 5.22
C GLU A 27 -14.44 -10.09 4.72
N HIS A 28 -13.48 -10.61 3.95
CA HIS A 28 -13.59 -11.98 3.42
C HIS A 28 -13.41 -13.09 4.47
N ARG A 29 -12.93 -12.75 5.67
CA ARG A 29 -12.80 -13.71 6.78
C ARG A 29 -14.15 -14.10 7.39
N ASN A 30 -15.19 -13.29 7.19
CA ASN A 30 -16.49 -13.53 7.79
C ASN A 30 -17.42 -14.38 6.90
N HIS A 31 -17.15 -14.52 5.59
CA HIS A 31 -18.04 -15.27 4.69
C HIS A 31 -18.23 -16.73 5.14
N LEU A 32 -17.12 -17.40 5.49
CA LEU A 32 -17.15 -18.81 5.89
C LEU A 32 -17.77 -19.02 7.29
N PRO A 33 -17.41 -18.24 8.33
CA PRO A 33 -18.09 -18.32 9.63
C PRO A 33 -19.58 -18.00 9.58
N LEU A 34 -20.00 -17.03 8.76
CA LEU A 34 -21.39 -16.56 8.70
C LEU A 34 -22.36 -17.63 8.20
N ALA A 35 -21.89 -18.62 7.44
CA ALA A 35 -22.66 -19.82 7.11
C ALA A 35 -23.17 -20.56 8.37
N GLY A 36 -22.38 -20.57 9.45
CA GLY A 36 -22.77 -21.15 10.73
C GLY A 36 -23.96 -20.45 11.37
N LEU A 37 -24.03 -19.11 11.30
CA LEU A 37 -25.18 -18.34 11.77
C LEU A 37 -26.43 -18.60 10.92
N CYS A 38 -26.28 -18.75 9.60
CA CYS A 38 -27.39 -19.12 8.72
C CYS A 38 -28.00 -20.48 9.10
N LEU A 39 -27.17 -21.47 9.48
CA LEU A 39 -27.63 -22.78 9.96
C LEU A 39 -28.40 -22.67 11.28
N VAL A 40 -27.94 -21.84 12.22
CA VAL A 40 -28.67 -21.57 13.48
C VAL A 40 -30.01 -20.91 13.18
N GLY A 41 -30.03 -19.91 12.31
CA GLY A 41 -31.25 -19.21 11.88
C GLY A 41 -32.26 -20.15 11.24
N ALA A 42 -31.83 -21.00 10.30
CA ALA A 42 -32.69 -21.98 9.64
C ALA A 42 -33.30 -23.00 10.65
N ASP A 43 -32.51 -23.47 11.61
CA ASP A 43 -32.98 -24.40 12.66
C ASP A 43 -34.00 -23.73 13.59
N ILE A 44 -33.77 -22.49 14.01
CA ILE A 44 -34.73 -21.71 14.81
C ILE A 44 -36.03 -21.50 14.04
N LEU A 45 -35.94 -21.05 12.78
CA LEU A 45 -37.12 -20.82 11.92
C LEU A 45 -37.90 -22.12 11.72
N SER A 46 -37.24 -23.22 11.37
CA SER A 46 -37.89 -24.52 11.19
C SER A 46 -38.58 -25.02 12.46
N THR A 47 -38.04 -24.72 13.65
CA THR A 47 -38.67 -25.08 14.92
C THR A 47 -39.93 -24.26 15.15
N ILE A 48 -39.88 -22.96 14.88
CA ILE A 48 -41.04 -22.05 15.03
C ILE A 48 -42.18 -22.46 14.07
N PHE A 49 -41.87 -22.81 12.82
CA PHE A 49 -42.87 -23.17 11.81
C PHE A 49 -43.38 -24.63 11.90
N ARG A 50 -42.74 -25.51 12.68
CA ARG A 50 -43.13 -26.92 12.83
C ARG A 50 -44.08 -27.22 13.98
N THR A 51 -44.28 -26.30 14.91
CA THR A 51 -45.20 -26.46 16.06
C THR A 51 -46.44 -25.59 15.91
N PRO A 52 -47.41 -25.98 15.06
CA PRO A 52 -48.65 -25.23 14.85
C PRO A 52 -49.58 -25.26 16.07
N GLU A 53 -49.46 -26.26 16.96
CA GLU A 53 -50.40 -26.46 18.08
C GLU A 53 -50.12 -25.57 19.31
N THR A 54 -48.93 -24.98 19.42
CA THR A 54 -48.52 -24.17 20.58
C THR A 54 -48.52 -22.66 20.33
N PHE A 55 -48.71 -22.22 19.08
CA PHE A 55 -48.63 -20.81 18.72
C PHE A 55 -50.02 -20.20 18.56
N SER A 56 -50.36 -19.23 19.41
CA SER A 56 -51.56 -18.42 19.20
C SER A 56 -51.47 -17.66 17.87
N ARG A 57 -52.61 -17.36 17.24
CA ARG A 57 -52.68 -16.53 16.03
C ARG A 57 -51.90 -15.21 16.20
N SER A 58 -51.93 -14.62 17.40
CA SER A 58 -51.17 -13.42 17.74
C SER A 58 -49.66 -13.65 17.74
N GLY A 59 -49.17 -14.78 18.24
CA GLY A 59 -47.75 -15.13 18.20
C GLY A 59 -47.22 -15.32 16.78
N PHE A 60 -47.99 -15.97 15.90
CA PHE A 60 -47.56 -16.19 14.51
C PHE A 60 -47.43 -14.87 13.75
N ILE A 61 -48.39 -13.96 13.94
CA ILE A 61 -48.35 -12.61 13.37
C ILE A 61 -47.17 -11.80 13.94
N ALA A 62 -46.89 -11.91 15.24
CA ALA A 62 -45.76 -11.23 15.87
C ALA A 62 -44.40 -11.72 15.33
N VAL A 63 -44.21 -13.04 15.17
CA VAL A 63 -42.98 -13.59 14.57
C VAL A 63 -42.87 -13.22 13.10
N GLY A 64 -43.94 -13.37 12.33
CA GLY A 64 -43.96 -13.03 10.90
C GLY A 64 -43.62 -11.56 10.67
N SER A 65 -44.26 -10.64 11.40
CA SER A 65 -43.96 -9.21 11.32
C SER A 65 -42.53 -8.87 11.74
N THR A 66 -42.01 -9.50 12.81
CA THR A 66 -40.62 -9.32 13.24
C THR A 66 -39.64 -9.76 12.14
N LEU A 67 -39.85 -10.94 11.53
CA LEU A 67 -39.01 -11.43 10.44
C LEU A 67 -39.09 -10.53 9.21
N THR A 68 -40.28 -10.06 8.85
CA THR A 68 -40.44 -9.09 7.76
C THR A 68 -39.66 -7.81 8.02
N VAL A 69 -39.72 -7.25 9.24
CA VAL A 69 -38.95 -6.07 9.61
C VAL A 69 -37.44 -6.33 9.52
N ILE A 70 -36.96 -7.47 9.99
CA ILE A 70 -35.54 -7.85 9.89
C ILE A 70 -35.12 -7.95 8.41
N ILE A 71 -35.89 -8.64 7.57
CA ILE A 71 -35.60 -8.79 6.14
C ILE A 71 -35.57 -7.43 5.45
N LEU A 72 -36.55 -6.57 5.72
CA LEU A 72 -36.59 -5.22 5.15
C LEU A 72 -35.40 -4.38 5.61
N ALA A 73 -35.04 -4.43 6.89
CA ALA A 73 -33.88 -3.72 7.41
C ALA A 73 -32.58 -4.19 6.75
N VAL A 74 -32.36 -5.51 6.65
CA VAL A 74 -31.18 -6.08 5.99
C VAL A 74 -31.16 -5.73 4.49
N ALA A 75 -32.30 -5.80 3.81
CA ALA A 75 -32.41 -5.41 2.40
C ALA A 75 -32.03 -3.94 2.19
N LEU A 76 -32.56 -3.04 3.03
CA LEU A 76 -32.24 -1.61 2.97
C LEU A 76 -30.75 -1.33 3.23
N VAL A 77 -30.17 -1.94 4.27
CA VAL A 77 -28.72 -1.80 4.55
C VAL A 77 -27.89 -2.37 3.40
N THR A 78 -28.31 -3.49 2.81
CA THR A 78 -27.61 -4.10 1.67
C THR A 78 -27.68 -3.21 0.43
N ILE A 79 -28.84 -2.61 0.13
CA ILE A 79 -28.99 -1.66 -0.96
C ILE A 79 -28.10 -0.44 -0.72
N TYR A 80 -28.08 0.10 0.50
CA TYR A 80 -27.24 1.26 0.84
C TYR A 80 -25.75 0.93 0.73
N ARG A 81 -25.32 -0.25 1.18
CA ARG A 81 -23.94 -0.72 1.01
C ARG A 81 -23.59 -0.95 -0.46
N ALA A 82 -24.47 -1.58 -1.24
CA ALA A 82 -24.27 -1.74 -2.67
C ALA A 82 -24.16 -0.39 -3.39
N TYR A 83 -24.95 0.61 -2.98
CA TYR A 83 -24.83 1.97 -3.46
C TYR A 83 -23.48 2.59 -3.10
N GLN A 84 -22.98 2.46 -1.87
CA GLN A 84 -21.65 2.95 -1.48
C GLN A 84 -20.52 2.31 -2.31
N TRP A 85 -20.56 1.00 -2.48
CA TRP A 85 -19.52 0.23 -3.17
C TRP A 85 -19.59 0.28 -4.69
N GLY A 86 -20.74 0.70 -5.24
CA GLY A 86 -20.94 0.80 -6.68
C GLY A 86 -20.13 1.90 -7.35
N ASP A 87 -19.51 2.81 -6.58
CA ASP A 87 -18.66 3.89 -7.11
C ASP A 87 -17.45 4.11 -6.20
N GLY A 88 -16.24 4.02 -6.78
CA GLY A 88 -14.99 4.11 -6.02
C GLY A 88 -14.77 5.48 -5.36
N MET A 89 -15.23 6.56 -5.99
CA MET A 89 -15.14 7.91 -5.42
C MET A 89 -16.06 8.04 -4.20
N ARG A 90 -17.31 7.60 -4.31
CA ARG A 90 -18.28 7.59 -3.21
C ARG A 90 -17.79 6.77 -2.02
N LEU A 91 -17.20 5.61 -2.28
CA LEU A 91 -16.63 4.77 -1.24
C LEU A 91 -15.47 5.47 -0.52
N ALA A 92 -14.55 6.07 -1.26
CA ALA A 92 -13.41 6.80 -0.69
C ALA A 92 -13.85 8.01 0.16
N GLN A 93 -14.84 8.77 -0.31
CA GLN A 93 -15.44 9.88 0.44
C GLN A 93 -16.08 9.41 1.73
N TYR A 94 -16.84 8.30 1.66
CA TYR A 94 -17.45 7.69 2.83
C TYR A 94 -16.39 7.25 3.84
N HIS A 95 -15.32 6.59 3.40
CA HIS A 95 -14.23 6.14 4.27
C HIS A 95 -13.50 7.29 4.96
N ALA A 96 -13.15 8.36 4.23
CA ALA A 96 -12.52 9.54 4.82
C ALA A 96 -13.44 10.22 5.85
N ASN A 97 -14.76 10.18 5.64
CA ASN A 97 -15.73 10.76 6.56
C ASN A 97 -15.92 9.94 7.84
N ILE A 98 -16.00 8.60 7.74
CA ILE A 98 -16.20 7.75 8.92
C ILE A 98 -14.90 7.45 9.70
N ALA A 99 -13.75 7.63 9.05
CA ALA A 99 -12.43 7.40 9.63
C ALA A 99 -11.49 8.59 9.32
N PRO A 100 -11.79 9.79 9.83
CA PRO A 100 -11.00 11.00 9.55
C PRO A 100 -9.57 10.91 10.10
N ASP A 101 -9.32 10.06 11.08
CA ASP A 101 -7.97 9.81 11.60
C ASP A 101 -7.19 8.75 10.79
N SER A 102 -7.73 8.29 9.66
CA SER A 102 -7.10 7.30 8.78
C SER A 102 -6.42 7.95 7.57
N ALA A 103 -5.09 8.02 7.60
CA ALA A 103 -4.26 8.43 6.46
C ALA A 103 -4.57 7.59 5.24
N ARG A 104 -4.80 6.28 5.40
CA ARG A 104 -5.18 5.39 4.28
C ARG A 104 -6.48 5.83 3.61
N ALA A 105 -7.49 6.25 4.36
CA ALA A 105 -8.73 6.75 3.81
C ALA A 105 -8.52 8.06 3.02
N TRP A 106 -7.68 8.97 3.54
CA TRP A 106 -7.31 10.20 2.85
C TRP A 106 -6.48 9.95 1.59
N ILE A 107 -5.54 9.00 1.63
CA ILE A 107 -4.72 8.59 0.48
C ILE A 107 -5.62 8.05 -0.64
N ASP A 108 -6.55 7.15 -0.33
CA ASP A 108 -7.49 6.62 -1.33
C ASP A 108 -8.32 7.74 -1.94
N LEU A 109 -8.88 8.63 -1.12
CA LEU A 109 -9.67 9.75 -1.63
C LEU A 109 -8.86 10.72 -2.48
N CYS A 110 -7.62 11.05 -2.08
CA CYS A 110 -6.80 11.97 -2.85
C CYS A 110 -6.31 11.35 -4.17
N ASN A 111 -5.96 10.05 -4.17
CA ASN A 111 -5.67 9.30 -5.39
C ASN A 111 -6.85 9.31 -6.35
N ARG A 112 -8.09 9.12 -5.87
CA ARG A 112 -9.31 9.17 -6.70
C ARG A 112 -9.50 10.55 -7.35
N TYR A 113 -9.23 11.63 -6.62
CA TYR A 113 -9.28 12.97 -7.20
C TYR A 113 -8.20 13.20 -8.25
N TYR A 114 -6.99 12.67 -8.04
CA TYR A 114 -5.94 12.70 -9.05
C TYR A 114 -6.30 11.89 -10.30
N GLU A 115 -6.86 10.69 -10.15
CA GLU A 115 -7.35 9.88 -11.28
C GLU A 115 -8.40 10.65 -12.10
N LEU A 116 -9.33 11.34 -11.44
CA LEU A 116 -10.33 12.19 -12.11
C LEU A 116 -9.73 13.41 -12.81
N SER A 117 -8.58 13.92 -12.34
CA SER A 117 -7.88 15.01 -13.03
C SER A 117 -7.21 14.54 -14.32
N LYS A 118 -7.04 13.23 -14.50
CA LYS A 118 -6.29 12.62 -15.61
C LYS A 118 -4.86 13.16 -15.74
N GLY A 119 -4.28 13.64 -14.63
CA GLY A 119 -2.96 14.26 -14.62
C GLY A 119 -2.89 15.62 -15.32
N GLN A 120 -4.04 16.29 -15.56
CA GLN A 120 -4.05 17.61 -16.19
C GLN A 120 -3.73 18.71 -15.16
N PRO A 121 -2.73 19.59 -15.39
CA PRO A 121 -2.30 20.60 -14.43
C PRO A 121 -3.40 21.57 -14.00
N ASP A 122 -4.25 22.00 -14.94
CA ASP A 122 -5.29 23.02 -14.70
C ASP A 122 -6.63 22.43 -14.22
N HIS A 123 -6.74 21.11 -14.08
CA HIS A 123 -8.01 20.47 -13.76
C HIS A 123 -8.37 20.66 -12.27
N PRO A 124 -9.59 21.07 -11.92
CA PRO A 124 -9.96 21.41 -10.53
C PRO A 124 -9.84 20.23 -9.56
N MET A 125 -9.97 19.00 -10.06
CA MET A 125 -9.76 17.80 -9.23
C MET A 125 -8.30 17.62 -8.80
N LEU A 126 -7.31 18.19 -9.52
CA LEU A 126 -5.91 18.12 -9.09
C LEU A 126 -5.70 18.95 -7.82
N GLN A 127 -6.24 20.16 -7.75
CA GLN A 127 -6.21 20.96 -6.52
C GLN A 127 -6.91 20.20 -5.38
N LYS A 128 -8.07 19.61 -5.66
CA LYS A 128 -8.80 18.83 -4.65
C LYS A 128 -8.00 17.61 -4.16
N ALA A 129 -7.23 16.96 -5.04
CA ALA A 129 -6.32 15.89 -4.66
C ALA A 129 -5.22 16.40 -3.71
N ILE A 130 -4.58 17.52 -4.05
CA ILE A 130 -3.53 18.15 -3.22
C ILE A 130 -4.09 18.50 -1.84
N ASP A 131 -5.24 19.18 -1.77
CA ASP A 131 -5.88 19.56 -0.52
C ASP A 131 -6.21 18.33 0.34
N THR A 132 -6.75 17.28 -0.29
CA THR A 132 -7.12 16.03 0.39
C THR A 132 -5.89 15.28 0.91
N CYS A 133 -4.81 15.16 0.12
CA CYS A 133 -3.58 14.53 0.61
C CYS A 133 -2.92 15.39 1.72
N THR A 134 -3.10 16.71 1.70
CA THR A 134 -2.58 17.61 2.76
C THR A 134 -3.27 17.34 4.11
N ILE A 135 -4.57 17.03 4.10
CA ILE A 135 -5.29 16.59 5.32
C ILE A 135 -4.69 15.28 5.84
N GLY A 136 -4.50 14.27 4.98
CA GLY A 136 -3.88 13.01 5.36
C GLY A 136 -2.46 13.19 5.91
N HIS A 137 -1.65 14.02 5.25
CA HIS A 137 -0.30 14.39 5.69
C HIS A 137 -0.27 15.00 7.10
N ALA A 138 -1.26 15.82 7.46
CA ALA A 138 -1.34 16.47 8.77
C ALA A 138 -1.50 15.46 9.93
N LEU A 139 -1.98 14.24 9.67
CA LEU A 139 -2.05 13.16 10.67
C LEU A 139 -0.65 12.66 11.07
N GLY A 140 0.35 12.84 10.21
CA GLY A 140 1.77 12.76 10.55
C GLY A 140 2.36 11.36 10.76
N TYR A 141 1.58 10.30 10.66
CA TYR A 141 2.07 8.93 10.88
C TYR A 141 2.37 8.15 9.59
N ASP A 142 2.15 8.73 8.41
CA ASP A 142 2.53 8.16 7.12
C ASP A 142 3.35 9.15 6.28
N ALA A 143 4.03 8.65 5.24
CA ALA A 143 4.77 9.46 4.28
C ALA A 143 4.20 9.39 2.85
N ILE A 144 3.15 8.60 2.63
CA ILE A 144 2.56 8.37 1.31
C ILE A 144 1.73 9.59 0.90
N SER A 145 0.87 10.10 1.80
CA SER A 145 0.12 11.34 1.57
C SER A 145 1.05 12.48 1.17
N GLN A 146 2.20 12.58 1.85
CA GLN A 146 3.17 13.63 1.60
C GLN A 146 3.94 13.44 0.28
N THR A 147 4.27 12.20 -0.06
CA THR A 147 4.83 11.85 -1.38
C THR A 147 3.85 12.24 -2.49
N ASN A 148 2.56 11.95 -2.32
CA ASN A 148 1.52 12.34 -3.27
C ASN A 148 1.39 13.86 -3.39
N VAL A 149 1.51 14.63 -2.29
CA VAL A 149 1.55 16.09 -2.36
C VAL A 149 2.70 16.57 -3.25
N VAL A 150 3.91 16.02 -3.08
CA VAL A 150 5.06 16.36 -3.94
C VAL A 150 4.74 16.06 -5.41
N ILE A 151 4.28 14.85 -5.72
CA ILE A 151 3.97 14.45 -7.10
C ILE A 151 2.86 15.32 -7.71
N TYR A 152 1.77 15.57 -6.98
CA TYR A 152 0.62 16.29 -7.51
C TYR A 152 0.89 17.78 -7.70
N LYS A 153 1.62 18.41 -6.77
CA LYS A 153 2.08 19.80 -6.94
C LYS A 153 3.08 19.91 -8.08
N ALA A 154 3.90 18.87 -8.31
CA ALA A 154 4.79 18.83 -9.46
C ALA A 154 4.00 18.78 -10.79
N VAL A 155 2.96 17.95 -10.88
CA VAL A 155 2.02 17.94 -12.03
C VAL A 155 1.35 19.30 -12.20
N GLN A 156 0.93 19.95 -11.11
CA GLN A 156 0.29 21.25 -11.15
C GLN A 156 1.26 22.41 -11.49
N GLY A 157 2.57 22.20 -11.39
CA GLY A 157 3.57 23.25 -11.53
C GLY A 157 3.69 24.17 -10.30
N THR A 158 3.22 23.73 -9.12
CA THR A 158 3.21 24.49 -7.86
C THR A 158 4.14 23.90 -6.80
N LEU A 159 5.00 22.95 -7.18
CA LEU A 159 5.96 22.31 -6.28
C LEU A 159 7.00 23.32 -5.78
N THR A 160 7.23 23.33 -4.47
CA THR A 160 8.20 24.23 -3.81
C THR A 160 9.31 23.43 -3.11
N PRO A 161 10.47 24.06 -2.83
CA PRO A 161 11.52 23.42 -2.01
C PRO A 161 11.03 22.99 -0.63
N ALA A 162 10.11 23.75 -0.02
CA ALA A 162 9.53 23.41 1.29
C ALA A 162 8.75 22.09 1.26
N ASP A 163 8.08 21.76 0.14
CA ASP A 163 7.37 20.48 0.00
C ASP A 163 8.34 19.29 0.07
N TRP A 164 9.53 19.43 -0.53
CA TRP A 164 10.60 18.44 -0.44
C TRP A 164 11.17 18.33 0.97
N GLU A 165 11.49 19.46 1.60
CA GLU A 165 12.03 19.48 2.97
C GLU A 165 11.09 18.79 3.94
N ASN A 166 9.79 19.09 3.85
CA ASN A 166 8.78 18.42 4.63
C ASN A 166 8.81 16.89 4.39
N LEU A 167 8.89 16.45 3.11
CA LEU A 167 8.90 15.02 2.76
C LEU A 167 10.12 14.32 3.38
N LEU A 168 11.30 14.92 3.23
CA LEU A 168 12.55 14.39 3.77
C LEU A 168 12.52 14.32 5.30
N GLU A 169 11.96 15.32 5.98
CA GLU A 169 11.76 15.29 7.43
C GLU A 169 10.83 14.16 7.87
N ARG A 170 9.72 13.96 7.14
CA ARG A 170 8.80 12.85 7.41
C ARG A 170 9.46 11.50 7.19
N LEU A 171 10.22 11.32 6.11
CA LEU A 171 10.94 10.08 5.82
C LEU A 171 11.99 9.74 6.89
N LYS A 172 12.52 10.74 7.61
CA LYS A 172 13.41 10.51 8.76
C LYS A 172 12.69 9.98 10.00
N THR A 173 11.41 10.32 10.18
CA THR A 173 10.69 10.10 11.45
C THR A 173 9.62 9.02 11.38
N VAL A 174 8.98 8.82 10.23
CA VAL A 174 7.86 7.88 10.04
C VAL A 174 8.26 6.43 10.37
N THR A 175 7.34 5.61 10.87
CA THR A 175 7.59 4.18 11.01
C THR A 175 7.78 3.54 9.63
N ILE A 176 8.85 2.76 9.46
CA ILE A 176 9.09 2.05 8.20
C ILE A 176 8.06 0.93 8.04
N THR A 177 7.28 1.01 6.95
CA THR A 177 6.33 -0.02 6.52
C THR A 177 6.72 -0.51 5.12
N PRO A 178 6.15 -1.63 4.63
CA PRO A 178 6.29 -2.00 3.23
C PRO A 178 5.90 -0.88 2.26
N GLY A 179 4.86 -0.10 2.60
CA GLY A 179 4.44 1.07 1.82
C GLY A 179 5.51 2.18 1.77
N THR A 180 6.28 2.37 2.83
CA THR A 180 7.39 3.34 2.86
C THR A 180 8.48 2.98 1.85
N LYS A 181 8.75 1.68 1.63
CA LYS A 181 9.73 1.25 0.61
C LYS A 181 9.25 1.55 -0.80
N GLN A 182 7.94 1.49 -1.04
CA GLN A 182 7.35 1.79 -2.36
C GLN A 182 7.46 3.27 -2.75
N ILE A 183 7.62 4.17 -1.78
CA ILE A 183 7.80 5.62 -2.03
C ILE A 183 8.98 5.88 -2.97
N ILE A 184 10.11 5.19 -2.77
CA ILE A 184 11.30 5.34 -3.63
C ILE A 184 10.93 5.12 -5.09
N TRP A 185 10.22 4.02 -5.37
CA TRP A 185 9.87 3.66 -6.75
C TRP A 185 8.89 4.63 -7.38
N SER A 186 7.96 5.17 -6.60
CA SER A 186 7.06 6.21 -7.07
C SER A 186 7.81 7.50 -7.42
N LEU A 187 8.81 7.89 -6.63
CA LEU A 187 9.64 9.07 -6.92
C LEU A 187 10.52 8.84 -8.15
N VAL A 188 11.20 7.68 -8.23
CA VAL A 188 12.08 7.30 -9.36
C VAL A 188 11.30 7.23 -10.68
N SER A 189 10.09 6.64 -10.69
CA SER A 189 9.30 6.59 -11.92
C SER A 189 8.89 7.99 -12.43
N ASN A 190 8.71 8.93 -11.50
CA ASN A 190 8.33 10.31 -11.81
C ASN A 190 9.53 11.24 -12.08
N SER A 191 10.78 10.75 -11.98
CA SER A 191 11.99 11.50 -12.35
C SER A 191 12.67 10.97 -13.62
N THR A 192 12.45 9.71 -14.01
CA THR A 192 13.17 9.05 -15.11
C THR A 192 12.57 9.27 -16.50
N GLY A 193 11.56 10.14 -16.63
CA GLY A 193 10.86 10.40 -17.90
C GLY A 193 9.92 9.27 -18.35
N GLN A 194 9.69 8.26 -17.51
CA GLN A 194 8.64 7.25 -17.72
C GLN A 194 7.24 7.89 -17.66
N THR A 195 7.13 9.03 -16.99
CA THR A 195 5.94 9.88 -16.94
C THR A 195 6.21 11.20 -17.68
N GLN A 196 5.15 11.92 -18.05
CA GLN A 196 5.27 13.30 -18.53
C GLN A 196 5.80 14.27 -17.46
N LEU A 197 5.76 13.85 -16.18
CA LEU A 197 6.35 14.57 -15.06
C LEU A 197 7.87 14.35 -15.00
N GLN A 198 8.62 15.40 -14.64
CA GLN A 198 10.05 15.34 -14.37
C GLN A 198 10.33 15.92 -12.97
N LEU A 199 10.31 15.06 -11.96
CA LEU A 199 10.85 15.39 -10.64
C LEU A 199 12.38 15.54 -10.73
N ASP A 200 12.92 16.45 -9.92
CA ASP A 200 14.36 16.66 -9.76
C ASP A 200 15.04 15.37 -9.24
N PRO A 201 15.90 14.70 -10.05
CA PRO A 201 16.53 13.46 -9.66
C PRO A 201 17.42 13.57 -8.42
N ASP A 202 18.03 14.73 -8.18
CA ASP A 202 18.90 14.95 -7.01
C ASP A 202 18.07 14.98 -5.72
N ARG A 203 16.86 15.56 -5.77
CA ARG A 203 15.90 15.50 -4.65
C ARG A 203 15.38 14.09 -4.40
N VAL A 204 15.19 13.30 -5.46
CA VAL A 204 14.85 11.88 -5.34
C VAL A 204 16.01 11.11 -4.69
N ALA A 205 17.26 11.40 -5.05
CA ALA A 205 18.45 10.81 -4.44
C ALA A 205 18.56 11.14 -2.93
N GLU A 206 18.23 12.36 -2.52
CA GLU A 206 18.14 12.74 -1.10
C GLU A 206 17.13 11.86 -0.34
N ALA A 207 15.94 11.62 -0.92
CA ALA A 207 14.91 10.78 -0.32
C ALA A 207 15.34 9.31 -0.23
N ILE A 208 15.98 8.79 -1.29
CA ILE A 208 16.58 7.45 -1.31
C ILE A 208 17.57 7.31 -0.16
N LYS A 209 18.50 8.25 -0.02
CA LYS A 209 19.53 8.24 1.04
C LYS A 209 18.91 8.20 2.44
N VAL A 210 17.86 8.98 2.67
CA VAL A 210 17.14 8.96 3.96
C VAL A 210 16.55 7.58 4.23
N ILE A 211 15.86 6.97 3.26
CA ILE A 211 15.18 5.70 3.47
C ILE A 211 16.19 4.54 3.61
N THR A 212 17.23 4.49 2.77
CA THR A 212 18.28 3.45 2.84
C THR A 212 19.10 3.51 4.12
N SER A 213 19.18 4.67 4.78
CA SER A 213 19.79 4.78 6.13
C SER A 213 18.94 4.16 7.23
N ARG A 214 17.64 3.93 6.99
CA ARG A 214 16.67 3.43 7.99
C ARG A 214 16.20 2.01 7.73
N THR A 215 16.39 1.47 6.53
CA THR A 215 15.98 0.12 6.16
C THR A 215 16.85 -0.46 5.06
N THR A 216 16.91 -1.78 5.00
CA THR A 216 17.64 -2.51 3.96
C THR A 216 16.73 -2.89 2.81
N PHE A 217 17.32 -2.97 1.61
CA PHE A 217 16.66 -3.38 0.38
C PHE A 217 17.26 -4.67 -0.17
N SER A 218 16.63 -5.26 -1.18
CA SER A 218 17.21 -6.41 -1.88
C SER A 218 18.41 -6.00 -2.74
N ALA A 219 19.23 -6.96 -3.16
CA ALA A 219 20.35 -6.69 -4.07
C ALA A 219 19.86 -6.06 -5.39
N HIS A 220 18.73 -6.54 -5.91
CA HIS A 220 18.11 -5.99 -7.11
C HIS A 220 17.62 -4.56 -6.93
N ASP A 221 16.99 -4.25 -5.79
CA ASP A 221 16.55 -2.88 -5.47
C ASP A 221 17.74 -1.91 -5.35
N TYR A 222 18.83 -2.33 -4.67
CA TYR A 222 20.04 -1.50 -4.59
C TYR A 222 20.69 -1.29 -5.96
N LEU A 223 20.64 -2.29 -6.84
CA LEU A 223 21.14 -2.15 -8.20
C LEU A 223 20.34 -1.12 -9.00
N ASN A 224 19.01 -1.18 -8.92
CA ASN A 224 18.13 -0.20 -9.55
C ASN A 224 18.33 1.21 -8.99
N ILE A 225 18.57 1.34 -7.68
CA ILE A 225 18.97 2.60 -7.04
C ILE A 225 20.31 3.09 -7.61
N ALA A 226 21.33 2.23 -7.68
CA ALA A 226 22.64 2.59 -8.22
C ALA A 226 22.54 3.09 -9.66
N TYR A 227 21.77 2.41 -10.51
CA TYR A 227 21.52 2.83 -11.89
C TYR A 227 20.75 4.14 -11.98
N PHE A 228 19.78 4.35 -11.10
CA PHE A 228 19.09 5.63 -11.02
C PHE A 228 20.06 6.78 -10.69
N ILE A 229 20.87 6.62 -9.64
CA ILE A 229 21.86 7.62 -9.22
C ILE A 229 22.85 7.89 -10.37
N HIS A 230 23.41 6.84 -10.97
CA HIS A 230 24.38 6.97 -12.05
C HIS A 230 23.83 7.67 -13.30
N ASN A 231 22.60 7.35 -13.71
CA ASN A 231 22.09 7.78 -15.02
C ASN A 231 21.31 9.10 -14.98
N TYR A 232 20.78 9.50 -13.83
CA TYR A 232 19.82 10.61 -13.75
C TYR A 232 20.24 11.74 -12.81
N THR A 233 21.20 11.55 -11.91
CA THR A 233 21.59 12.58 -10.92
C THR A 233 22.81 13.37 -11.38
N THR A 234 23.06 14.51 -10.73
CA THR A 234 24.27 15.32 -10.95
C THR A 234 25.52 14.73 -10.30
N HIS A 235 25.35 13.71 -9.45
CA HIS A 235 26.41 13.05 -8.68
C HIS A 235 26.50 11.53 -8.98
N PRO A 236 26.76 11.14 -10.24
CA PRO A 236 26.78 9.74 -10.65
C PRO A 236 27.82 8.90 -9.89
N GLU A 237 28.88 9.53 -9.36
CA GLU A 237 29.90 8.89 -8.54
C GLU A 237 29.34 8.26 -7.26
N GLN A 238 28.21 8.75 -6.74
CA GLN A 238 27.57 8.20 -5.54
C GLN A 238 26.93 6.83 -5.80
N ALA A 239 26.74 6.44 -7.06
CA ALA A 239 26.18 5.13 -7.40
C ALA A 239 27.03 3.97 -6.85
N ILE A 240 28.35 4.15 -6.74
CA ILE A 240 29.26 3.12 -6.23
C ILE A 240 28.95 2.74 -4.78
N GLU A 241 28.43 3.67 -3.97
CA GLU A 241 28.02 3.39 -2.58
C GLU A 241 26.88 2.36 -2.56
N TYR A 242 25.89 2.51 -3.45
CA TYR A 242 24.78 1.58 -3.58
C TYR A 242 25.20 0.27 -4.26
N MET A 243 26.17 0.29 -5.17
CA MET A 243 26.78 -0.94 -5.73
C MET A 243 27.49 -1.77 -4.67
N ARG A 244 28.16 -1.14 -3.69
CA ARG A 244 28.69 -1.85 -2.51
C ARG A 244 27.56 -2.49 -1.70
N ASP A 245 26.41 -1.81 -1.59
CA ASP A 245 25.24 -2.37 -0.91
C ASP A 245 24.65 -3.60 -1.64
N VAL A 246 24.67 -3.63 -2.98
CA VAL A 246 24.31 -4.82 -3.79
C VAL A 246 25.17 -6.02 -3.34
N ILE A 247 26.49 -5.84 -3.26
CA ILE A 247 27.42 -6.89 -2.81
C ILE A 247 27.17 -7.24 -1.35
N ARG A 248 26.91 -6.25 -0.49
CA ARG A 248 26.71 -6.47 0.95
C ARG A 248 25.50 -7.35 1.24
N VAL A 249 24.37 -7.12 0.56
CA VAL A 249 23.13 -7.88 0.80
C VAL A 249 22.99 -9.12 -0.09
N GLY A 250 23.54 -9.09 -1.31
CA GLY A 250 23.44 -10.19 -2.27
C GLY A 250 24.29 -11.41 -1.88
N LYS A 251 23.90 -12.59 -2.35
CA LYS A 251 24.76 -13.79 -2.28
C LYS A 251 25.87 -13.73 -3.34
N ILE A 252 26.84 -14.65 -3.27
CA ILE A 252 27.97 -14.72 -4.22
C ILE A 252 27.48 -14.90 -5.66
N ASP A 253 26.41 -15.66 -5.85
CA ASP A 253 25.76 -16.01 -7.11
C ASP A 253 24.48 -15.20 -7.38
N ASP A 254 24.28 -14.10 -6.65
CA ASP A 254 23.09 -13.27 -6.82
C ASP A 254 23.04 -12.67 -8.23
N PRO A 255 21.93 -12.84 -8.98
CA PRO A 255 21.81 -12.30 -10.33
C PRO A 255 22.07 -10.79 -10.41
N ALA A 256 21.71 -10.02 -9.37
CA ALA A 256 21.96 -8.58 -9.36
C ALA A 256 23.45 -8.26 -9.25
N VAL A 257 24.21 -9.04 -8.46
CA VAL A 257 25.66 -8.87 -8.34
C VAL A 257 26.34 -9.20 -9.67
N LEU A 258 25.95 -10.30 -10.31
CA LEU A 258 26.50 -10.70 -11.61
C LEU A 258 26.19 -9.68 -12.70
N GLN A 259 24.92 -9.24 -12.79
CA GLN A 259 24.47 -8.23 -13.73
C GLN A 259 25.27 -6.93 -13.58
N MET A 260 25.46 -6.47 -12.35
CA MET A 260 26.22 -5.26 -12.05
C MET A 260 27.65 -5.33 -12.60
N PHE A 261 28.37 -6.43 -12.38
CA PHE A 261 29.74 -6.58 -12.90
C PHE A 261 29.78 -6.71 -14.42
N THR A 262 28.79 -7.37 -15.03
CA THR A 262 28.65 -7.42 -16.49
C THR A 262 28.46 -6.01 -17.07
N ASP A 263 27.52 -5.23 -16.54
CA ASP A 263 27.20 -3.89 -17.04
C ASP A 263 28.39 -2.92 -16.88
N LEU A 264 29.12 -3.01 -15.76
CA LEU A 264 30.35 -2.24 -15.53
C LEU A 264 31.46 -2.62 -16.51
N LYS A 265 31.63 -3.91 -16.83
CA LYS A 265 32.62 -4.42 -17.79
C LYS A 265 32.30 -3.96 -19.21
N GLU A 266 31.04 -4.05 -19.62
CA GLU A 266 30.58 -3.57 -20.93
C GLU A 266 30.77 -2.05 -21.08
N SER A 267 30.59 -1.31 -19.99
CA SER A 267 30.73 0.15 -19.98
C SER A 267 32.14 0.65 -19.63
N SER A 268 33.14 -0.25 -19.53
CA SER A 268 34.56 0.06 -19.27
C SER A 268 34.86 0.80 -17.95
N TYR A 269 34.13 0.51 -16.87
CA TYR A 269 34.38 1.07 -15.53
C TYR A 269 35.42 0.27 -14.72
N ASP A 270 36.62 0.10 -15.27
CA ASP A 270 37.67 -0.77 -14.69
C ASP A 270 38.06 -0.39 -13.25
N GLU A 271 38.10 0.90 -12.93
CA GLU A 271 38.41 1.38 -11.57
C GLU A 271 37.36 0.94 -10.56
N TRP A 272 36.07 1.08 -10.90
CA TRP A 272 34.97 0.65 -10.04
C TRP A 272 34.92 -0.86 -9.91
N ILE A 273 35.21 -1.60 -10.98
CA ILE A 273 35.31 -3.07 -10.94
C ILE A 273 36.37 -3.49 -9.93
N ASN A 274 37.58 -2.92 -10.01
CA ASN A 274 38.67 -3.23 -9.10
C ASN A 274 38.30 -2.93 -7.64
N GLU A 275 37.68 -1.77 -7.40
CA GLU A 275 37.27 -1.36 -6.05
C GLU A 275 36.17 -2.28 -5.49
N LEU A 276 35.13 -2.57 -6.28
CA LEU A 276 34.02 -3.42 -5.87
C LEU A 276 34.46 -4.88 -5.69
N GLN A 277 35.39 -5.39 -6.49
CA GLN A 277 36.00 -6.71 -6.27
C GLN A 277 36.82 -6.75 -4.98
N ALA A 278 37.61 -5.71 -4.69
CA ALA A 278 38.33 -5.61 -3.44
C ALA A 278 37.36 -5.60 -2.26
N TYR A 279 36.28 -4.81 -2.34
CA TYR A 279 35.22 -4.79 -1.34
C TYR A 279 34.55 -6.17 -1.17
N ALA A 280 34.17 -6.84 -2.26
CA ALA A 280 33.57 -8.18 -2.22
C ALA A 280 34.45 -9.21 -1.50
N ARG A 281 35.78 -9.16 -1.73
CA ARG A 281 36.75 -10.01 -1.00
C ARG A 281 36.73 -9.74 0.50
N THR A 282 36.61 -8.48 0.93
CA THR A 282 36.49 -8.15 2.37
C THR A 282 35.20 -8.69 3.00
N GLN A 283 34.14 -8.84 2.20
CA GLN A 283 32.87 -9.42 2.64
C GLN A 283 32.86 -10.95 2.60
N GLY A 284 33.99 -11.60 2.27
CA GLY A 284 34.07 -13.06 2.07
C GLY A 284 33.33 -13.55 0.83
N LYS A 285 32.93 -12.63 -0.07
CA LYS A 285 32.20 -12.92 -1.29
C LYS A 285 33.19 -12.86 -2.45
N PHE A 286 33.93 -13.94 -2.65
CA PHE A 286 34.89 -14.00 -3.75
C PHE A 286 34.14 -14.20 -5.07
N ILE A 287 34.04 -13.15 -5.86
CA ILE A 287 33.60 -13.24 -7.24
C ILE A 287 34.88 -13.46 -8.04
N SER A 288 35.23 -14.72 -8.30
CA SER A 288 36.25 -15.00 -9.31
C SER A 288 35.71 -14.42 -10.59
N ALA A 289 36.49 -13.52 -11.21
CA ALA A 289 36.19 -12.85 -12.48
C ALA A 289 35.08 -13.58 -13.24
N ALA A 290 33.85 -13.05 -13.18
CA ALA A 290 32.80 -13.53 -14.06
C ALA A 290 33.37 -13.49 -15.48
N PRO A 291 33.15 -14.55 -16.29
CA PRO A 291 33.83 -14.76 -17.57
C PRO A 291 33.88 -13.51 -18.47
#